data_AF-A0A1E4PTJ5-F1
#
_entry.id   AF-A0A1E4PTJ5-F1
#
_cell.length_a   1.000
_cell.length_b   1.000
_cell.length_c   1.000
_cell.angle_alpha   90.00
_cell.angle_beta   90.00
_cell.angle_gamma   90.00
#
_symmetry.space_group_name_H-M   'P 1'
#
loop_
_entity.id
_entity.type
_entity.pdbx_description
1 polymer ?
#
loop_
_entity_poly.entity_id
_entity_poly.type
_entity_poly.pdbx_seq_one_letter_code
_entity_poly.pdbx_strand_id
1 'polypeptide(L)'
;MKRALATFVLGWLVGAAALAATPLNPKVMSDAPTTPGAWRMEAPGQGGTGGMTICQTAAQAMGRKDPNPSQHCEMKMVEDGASQAIMEVQCKDSRQRITITRAAPRSYFFTVQDLKDPSARPMQMKMSYVGPCSAKDSLMSLDKDSPACKGMQARLAEIDKAKASCAKAGDARARASCEQMMASSRAQMLSMCGQ
;
A
#
# COMPACT_ATOMS: atom_id res chain seq x y z
N MET A 1 -24.05 11.25 -21.80
CA MET A 1 -22.73 11.52 -21.19
C MET A 1 -22.46 10.44 -20.14
N LYS A 2 -21.67 9.42 -20.49
CA LYS A 2 -21.38 8.27 -19.60
C LYS A 2 -20.12 8.59 -18.79
N ARG A 3 -20.26 8.79 -17.48
CA ARG A 3 -19.14 8.95 -16.55
C ARG A 3 -18.49 7.58 -16.34
N ALA A 4 -17.27 7.41 -16.85
CA ALA A 4 -16.44 6.26 -16.55
C ALA A 4 -16.03 6.32 -15.07
N LEU A 5 -16.46 5.33 -14.29
CA LEU A 5 -15.89 5.06 -12.97
C LEU A 5 -14.46 4.57 -13.18
N ALA A 6 -13.49 5.40 -12.80
CA ALA A 6 -12.10 4.98 -12.64
C ALA A 6 -12.03 4.05 -11.42
N THR A 7 -12.16 2.75 -11.66
CA THR A 7 -11.91 1.70 -10.68
C THR A 7 -10.42 1.74 -10.34
N PHE A 8 -10.11 2.22 -9.14
CA PHE A 8 -8.76 2.28 -8.58
C PHE A 8 -8.16 0.87 -8.47
N VAL A 9 -7.27 0.52 -9.39
CA VAL A 9 -6.44 -0.70 -9.38
C VAL A 9 -5.30 -0.50 -8.37
N LEU A 10 -5.62 -0.40 -7.08
CA LEU A 10 -4.62 -0.28 -5.99
C LEU A 10 -4.62 -1.47 -5.02
N GLY A 11 -5.41 -2.51 -5.31
CA GLY A 11 -5.59 -3.67 -4.42
C GLY A 11 -4.50 -4.75 -4.47
N TRP A 12 -3.56 -4.71 -5.41
CA TRP A 12 -2.70 -5.88 -5.69
C TRP A 12 -1.25 -5.76 -5.20
N LEU A 13 -0.82 -4.60 -4.72
CA LEU A 13 0.53 -4.46 -4.14
C LEU A 13 0.65 -5.00 -2.70
N VAL A 14 -0.48 -5.34 -2.06
CA VAL A 14 -0.52 -5.79 -0.65
C VAL A 14 -0.52 -7.33 -0.52
N GLY A 15 -0.54 -8.07 -1.63
CA GLY A 15 -0.60 -9.55 -1.65
C GLY A 15 0.74 -10.29 -1.48
N ALA A 16 1.84 -9.63 -1.11
CA ALA A 16 3.17 -10.25 -1.07
C ALA A 16 3.51 -11.01 0.23
N ALA A 17 2.52 -11.40 1.05
CA ALA A 17 2.76 -11.98 2.37
C ALA A 17 2.61 -13.51 2.48
N ALA A 18 2.52 -14.26 1.37
CA ALA A 18 2.52 -15.72 1.40
C ALA A 18 3.26 -16.33 0.19
N LEU A 19 4.58 -16.09 0.11
CA LEU A 19 5.46 -16.83 -0.77
C LEU A 19 6.35 -17.74 0.08
N ALA A 20 6.02 -19.04 0.08
CA ALA A 20 6.94 -20.13 0.39
C ALA A 20 7.87 -20.44 -0.81
N ALA A 21 8.22 -19.40 -1.58
CA ALA A 21 9.31 -19.41 -2.53
C ALA A 21 10.38 -18.50 -1.93
N THR A 22 11.62 -18.98 -1.88
CA THR A 22 12.80 -18.23 -1.45
C THR A 22 12.66 -16.76 -1.87
N PRO A 23 12.71 -15.78 -0.94
CA PRO A 23 12.54 -14.38 -1.32
C PRO A 23 13.58 -14.09 -2.39
N LEU A 24 13.11 -13.71 -3.59
CA LEU A 24 13.99 -13.21 -4.63
C LEU A 24 14.62 -11.94 -4.04
N ASN A 25 15.85 -12.07 -3.55
CA ASN A 25 16.62 -10.98 -2.96
C ASN A 25 17.55 -10.43 -4.05
N PRO A 26 17.12 -9.42 -4.83
CA PRO A 26 17.89 -8.97 -5.98
C PRO A 26 19.18 -8.31 -5.51
N LYS A 27 20.30 -8.50 -6.21
CA LYS A 27 21.60 -7.90 -5.85
C LYS A 27 21.55 -6.37 -5.80
N VAL A 28 20.72 -5.76 -6.64
CA VAL A 28 20.47 -4.31 -6.61
C VAL A 28 19.95 -3.84 -5.25
N MET A 29 19.28 -4.71 -4.49
CA MET A 29 18.77 -4.47 -3.14
C MET A 29 19.65 -5.06 -2.02
N SER A 30 20.92 -5.38 -2.29
CA SER A 30 21.84 -5.98 -1.30
C SER A 30 22.07 -5.15 -0.03
N ASP A 31 21.81 -3.85 -0.07
CA ASP A 31 21.88 -2.93 1.08
C ASP A 31 20.53 -2.74 1.79
N ALA A 32 19.46 -3.39 1.32
CA ALA A 32 18.18 -3.39 2.00
C ALA A 32 18.30 -4.14 3.34
N PRO A 33 17.60 -3.69 4.39
CA PRO A 33 17.57 -4.41 5.66
C PRO A 33 17.03 -5.84 5.48
N THR A 34 17.68 -6.80 6.14
CA THR A 34 17.25 -8.22 6.13
C THR A 34 15.99 -8.47 6.95
N THR A 35 15.66 -7.53 7.86
CA THR A 35 14.45 -7.57 8.68
C THR A 35 13.33 -6.72 8.07
N PRO A 36 12.07 -7.17 8.13
CA PRO A 36 10.92 -6.36 7.73
C PRO A 36 10.90 -4.99 8.41
N GLY A 37 10.41 -3.99 7.70
CA GLY A 37 10.23 -2.64 8.27
C GLY A 37 9.31 -1.77 7.42
N ALA A 38 9.40 -0.47 7.63
CA ALA A 38 8.61 0.51 6.95
C ALA A 38 9.31 1.01 5.68
N TRP A 39 8.56 1.05 4.57
CA TRP A 39 9.01 1.52 3.28
C TRP A 39 8.09 2.62 2.76
N ARG A 40 8.68 3.79 2.48
CA ARG A 40 8.01 4.91 1.84
C ARG A 40 7.98 4.68 0.33
N MET A 41 6.80 4.84 -0.27
CA MET A 41 6.55 4.77 -1.70
C MET A 41 6.17 6.15 -2.23
N GLU A 42 6.77 6.54 -3.35
CA GLU A 42 6.55 7.83 -4.00
C GLU A 42 6.34 7.61 -5.50
N ALA A 43 5.19 8.04 -6.04
CA ALA A 43 4.94 8.00 -7.48
C ALA A 43 5.43 9.30 -8.15
N PRO A 44 6.15 9.23 -9.29
CA PRO A 44 6.57 10.42 -10.01
C PRO A 44 5.37 11.16 -10.63
N GLY A 45 5.41 12.49 -10.64
CA GLY A 45 4.45 13.34 -11.35
C GLY A 45 3.07 13.53 -10.69
N GLN A 46 2.76 12.82 -9.61
CA GLN A 46 1.58 13.10 -8.79
C GLN A 46 1.94 14.08 -7.67
N GLY A 47 2.00 15.37 -8.02
CA GLY A 47 2.22 16.48 -7.08
C GLY A 47 1.08 16.73 -6.08
N GLY A 48 0.49 15.67 -5.51
CA GLY A 48 -0.67 15.78 -4.62
C GLY A 48 -1.00 14.54 -3.79
N THR A 49 -0.65 13.34 -4.25
CA THR A 49 -0.74 12.11 -3.46
C THR A 49 0.62 11.90 -2.79
N GLY A 50 0.78 12.52 -1.61
CA GLY A 50 2.00 12.41 -0.83
C GLY A 50 2.38 10.97 -0.54
N GLY A 51 3.66 10.75 -0.22
CA GLY A 51 4.23 9.42 -0.07
C GLY A 51 3.42 8.56 0.88
N MET A 52 3.27 7.28 0.52
CA MET A 52 2.63 6.28 1.35
C MET A 52 3.70 5.40 1.96
N THR A 53 3.65 5.20 3.27
CA THR A 53 4.53 4.26 3.96
C THR A 53 3.78 2.95 4.20
N ILE A 54 4.41 1.83 3.83
CA ILE A 54 3.92 0.49 4.12
C ILE A 54 4.77 -0.11 5.24
N CYS A 55 4.12 -0.59 6.30
CA CYS A 55 4.76 -1.40 7.33
C CYS A 55 4.70 -2.89 6.98
N GLN A 56 5.84 -3.47 6.59
CA GLN A 56 5.92 -4.90 6.24
C GLN A 56 5.66 -5.81 7.45
N THR A 57 6.06 -5.41 8.66
CA THR A 57 5.82 -6.20 9.88
C THR A 57 4.31 -6.33 10.17
N ALA A 58 3.56 -5.25 10.01
CA ALA A 58 2.10 -5.26 10.13
C ALA A 58 1.45 -6.10 9.01
N ALA A 59 1.94 -5.98 7.77
CA ALA A 59 1.47 -6.79 6.63
C ALA A 59 1.62 -8.29 6.89
N GLN A 60 2.79 -8.71 7.38
CA GLN A 60 3.05 -10.11 7.72
C GLN A 60 2.18 -10.60 8.87
N ALA A 61 1.94 -9.78 9.90
CA ALA A 61 1.07 -10.15 11.01
C ALA A 61 -0.40 -10.32 10.57
N MET A 62 -0.84 -9.55 9.56
CA MET A 62 -2.17 -9.68 8.96
C MET A 62 -2.26 -10.90 8.03
N GLY A 63 -1.27 -11.10 7.15
CA GLY A 63 -1.25 -12.22 6.19
C GLY A 63 -1.24 -13.59 6.84
N ARG A 64 -0.64 -13.74 8.04
CA ARG A 64 -0.72 -14.98 8.84
C ARG A 64 -2.13 -15.37 9.27
N LYS A 65 -3.09 -14.44 9.23
CA LYS A 65 -4.49 -14.66 9.66
C LYS A 65 -5.41 -15.03 8.50
N ASP A 66 -4.95 -14.92 7.25
CA ASP A 66 -5.77 -15.15 6.07
C ASP A 66 -5.28 -16.41 5.34
N PRO A 67 -5.98 -17.56 5.44
CA PRO A 67 -5.50 -18.84 4.92
C PRO A 67 -5.73 -19.01 3.41
N ASN A 68 -6.26 -18.01 2.69
CA ASN A 68 -6.66 -18.18 1.30
C ASN A 68 -5.45 -18.18 0.33
N PRO A 69 -5.03 -19.33 -0.23
CA PRO A 69 -3.84 -19.45 -1.07
C PRO A 69 -4.12 -19.26 -2.57
N SER A 70 -5.33 -18.82 -2.96
CA SER A 70 -5.86 -18.99 -4.33
C SER A 70 -5.27 -18.07 -5.42
N GLN A 71 -4.19 -17.34 -5.15
CA GLN A 71 -3.49 -16.48 -6.11
C GLN A 71 -2.01 -16.90 -6.20
N HIS A 72 -1.76 -18.11 -6.67
CA HIS A 72 -0.39 -18.56 -6.97
C HIS A 72 0.15 -17.77 -8.16
N CYS A 73 1.02 -16.80 -7.88
CA CYS A 73 1.81 -16.12 -8.89
C CYS A 73 3.20 -16.76 -8.94
N GLU A 74 3.67 -17.08 -10.13
CA GLU A 74 5.04 -17.49 -10.37
C GLU A 74 5.92 -16.26 -10.56
N MET A 75 7.08 -16.23 -9.91
CA MET A 75 8.04 -15.16 -10.06
C MET A 75 9.33 -15.72 -10.64
N LYS A 76 9.89 -15.02 -11.63
CA LYS A 76 11.15 -15.38 -12.29
C LYS A 76 12.08 -14.19 -12.32
N MET A 77 13.32 -14.39 -11.86
CA MET A 77 14.40 -13.45 -12.09
C MET A 77 14.88 -13.56 -13.54
N VAL A 78 14.84 -12.46 -14.28
CA VAL A 78 15.33 -12.37 -15.67
C VAL A 78 16.74 -11.79 -15.70
N GLU A 79 16.98 -10.76 -14.91
CA GLU A 79 18.29 -10.12 -14.76
C GLU A 79 18.54 -9.78 -13.28
N ASP A 80 19.75 -10.05 -12.80
CA ASP A 80 20.13 -9.83 -11.39
C ASP A 80 21.52 -9.20 -11.28
N GLY A 81 21.56 -7.90 -11.54
CA GLY A 81 22.75 -7.04 -11.46
C GLY A 81 22.79 -6.20 -10.17
N ALA A 82 23.94 -5.57 -9.92
CA ALA A 82 24.16 -4.73 -8.73
C ALA A 82 23.51 -3.33 -8.83
N SER A 83 23.25 -2.85 -10.05
CA SER A 83 22.62 -1.55 -10.33
C SER A 83 21.17 -1.68 -10.80
N GLN A 84 20.81 -2.83 -11.37
CA GLN A 84 19.49 -3.13 -11.92
C GLN A 84 19.16 -4.61 -11.75
N ALA A 85 17.89 -4.91 -11.50
CA ALA A 85 17.33 -6.24 -11.62
C ALA A 85 16.02 -6.20 -12.41
N ILE A 86 15.71 -7.28 -13.13
CA ILE A 86 14.47 -7.44 -13.88
C ILE A 86 13.83 -8.74 -13.44
N MET A 87 12.57 -8.67 -13.04
CA MET A 87 11.75 -9.82 -12.66
C MET A 87 10.51 -9.87 -13.53
N GLU A 88 10.02 -11.08 -13.79
CA GLU A 88 8.70 -11.31 -14.35
C GLU A 88 7.81 -11.98 -13.31
N VAL A 89 6.59 -11.49 -13.18
CA VAL A 89 5.55 -12.05 -12.32
C VAL A 89 4.43 -12.52 -13.22
N GLN A 90 4.06 -13.78 -13.10
CA GLN A 90 2.97 -14.39 -13.85
C GLN A 90 1.94 -14.96 -12.88
N CYS A 91 0.76 -14.36 -12.87
CA CYS A 91 -0.41 -14.90 -12.20
C CYS A 91 -1.38 -15.45 -13.26
N LYS A 92 -2.45 -16.14 -12.84
CA LYS A 92 -3.47 -16.67 -13.76
C LYS A 92 -3.97 -15.62 -14.77
N ASP A 93 -4.29 -14.42 -14.28
CA ASP A 93 -4.92 -13.38 -15.08
C ASP A 93 -4.00 -12.19 -15.41
N SER A 94 -2.77 -12.14 -14.87
CA SER A 94 -1.84 -11.03 -15.10
C SER A 94 -0.43 -11.51 -15.43
N ARG A 95 0.29 -10.73 -16.24
CA ARG A 95 1.73 -10.94 -16.46
C ARG A 95 2.41 -9.58 -16.42
N GLN A 96 3.41 -9.44 -15.56
CA GLN A 96 4.06 -8.16 -15.32
C GLN A 96 5.57 -8.31 -15.41
N ARG A 97 6.24 -7.27 -15.89
CA ARG A 97 7.69 -7.10 -15.78
C ARG A 97 7.98 -6.00 -14.78
N ILE A 98 8.76 -6.34 -13.76
CA ILE A 98 9.21 -5.42 -12.72
C ILE A 98 10.68 -5.15 -12.96
N THR A 99 11.03 -3.90 -13.22
CA THR A 99 12.42 -3.43 -13.28
C THR A 99 12.73 -2.68 -12.00
N ILE A 100 13.80 -3.07 -11.32
CA ILE A 100 14.27 -2.45 -10.07
C ILE A 100 15.62 -1.80 -10.36
N THR A 101 15.78 -0.53 -10.06
CA THR A 101 17.07 0.17 -10.17
C THR A 101 17.44 0.87 -8.87
N ARG A 102 18.73 0.90 -8.56
CA ARG A 102 19.25 1.60 -7.37
C ARG A 102 19.13 3.11 -7.57
N ALA A 103 18.44 3.79 -6.65
CA ALA A 103 18.31 5.24 -6.65
C ALA A 103 19.30 5.90 -5.68
N ALA A 104 19.40 5.36 -4.47
CA ALA A 104 20.27 5.81 -3.39
C ALA A 104 20.45 4.65 -2.39
N PRO A 105 21.27 4.78 -1.32
CA PRO A 105 21.32 3.76 -0.29
C PRO A 105 19.92 3.46 0.28
N ARG A 106 19.53 2.18 0.28
CA ARG A 106 18.20 1.69 0.72
C ARG A 106 17.01 2.35 0.01
N SER A 107 17.23 2.82 -1.21
CA SER A 107 16.19 3.46 -2.04
C SER A 107 16.27 2.97 -3.47
N TYR A 108 15.15 2.56 -4.04
CA TYR A 108 15.09 1.92 -5.36
C TYR A 108 13.92 2.46 -6.18
N PHE A 109 14.12 2.61 -7.48
CA PHE A 109 13.02 2.82 -8.41
C PHE A 109 12.49 1.48 -8.88
N PHE A 110 11.17 1.39 -8.95
CA PHE A 110 10.43 0.27 -9.49
C PHE A 110 9.66 0.76 -10.71
N THR A 111 9.78 0.02 -11.79
CA THR A 111 8.96 0.17 -12.99
C THR A 111 8.20 -1.12 -13.21
N VAL A 112 6.87 -1.07 -13.15
CA VAL A 112 5.98 -2.20 -13.39
C VAL A 112 5.30 -2.01 -14.73
N GLN A 113 5.60 -2.90 -15.66
CA GLN A 113 4.97 -2.95 -16.99
C GLN A 113 4.02 -4.13 -17.06
N ASP A 114 2.79 -3.89 -17.54
CA ASP A 114 1.88 -4.97 -17.92
C ASP A 114 2.35 -5.57 -19.26
N LEU A 115 2.59 -6.89 -19.26
CA LEU A 115 3.00 -7.63 -20.46
C LEU A 115 1.81 -8.16 -21.27
N LYS A 116 0.60 -8.22 -20.70
CA LYS A 116 -0.63 -8.55 -21.43
C LYS A 116 -1.21 -7.33 -22.15
N ASP A 117 -1.00 -6.13 -21.60
CA ASP A 117 -1.29 -4.86 -22.27
C ASP A 117 -0.03 -3.97 -22.35
N PRO A 118 0.83 -4.18 -23.37
CA PRO A 118 2.02 -3.35 -23.55
C PRO A 118 1.73 -1.88 -23.88
N SER A 119 0.48 -1.55 -24.25
CA SER A 119 0.08 -0.17 -24.51
C SER A 119 -0.23 0.60 -23.23
N ALA A 120 -0.47 -0.11 -22.12
CA ALA A 120 -0.62 0.48 -20.80
C ALA A 120 0.69 1.17 -20.38
N ARG A 121 0.57 2.40 -19.88
CA ARG A 121 1.73 3.15 -19.38
C ARG A 121 2.33 2.42 -18.18
N PRO A 122 3.66 2.24 -18.13
CA PRO A 122 4.31 1.61 -17.00
C PRO A 122 4.07 2.42 -15.73
N MET A 123 3.78 1.72 -14.65
CA MET A 123 3.73 2.32 -13.32
C MET A 123 5.16 2.50 -12.83
N GLN A 124 5.52 3.71 -12.43
CA GLN A 124 6.81 4.01 -11.83
C GLN A 124 6.61 4.41 -10.37
N MET A 125 7.49 3.97 -9.49
CA MET A 125 7.51 4.40 -8.09
C MET A 125 8.92 4.33 -7.53
N LYS A 126 9.22 5.19 -6.57
CA LYS A 126 10.42 5.10 -5.74
C LYS A 126 10.04 4.52 -4.40
N MET A 127 10.76 3.50 -3.94
CA MET A 127 10.63 2.95 -2.59
C MET A 127 11.88 3.27 -1.79
N SER A 128 11.72 3.79 -0.57
CA SER A 128 12.83 4.13 0.33
C SER A 128 12.57 3.57 1.72
N TYR A 129 13.56 2.91 2.31
CA TYR A 129 13.43 2.40 3.67
C TYR A 129 13.41 3.57 4.67
N VAL A 130 12.41 3.59 5.55
CA VAL A 130 12.27 4.68 6.55
C VAL A 130 12.56 4.23 7.98
N GLY A 131 12.64 2.93 8.24
CA GLY A 131 12.98 2.42 9.57
C GLY A 131 12.25 1.13 9.93
N PRO A 132 12.51 0.59 11.13
CA PRO A 132 11.74 -0.53 11.65
C PRO A 132 10.27 -0.15 11.88
N CYS A 133 9.38 -1.13 11.84
CA CYS A 133 7.99 -0.96 12.23
C CYS A 133 7.48 -2.23 12.94
N SER A 134 6.42 -2.09 13.72
CA SER A 134 5.85 -3.12 14.59
C SER A 134 4.57 -3.74 13.99
N ALA A 135 4.18 -4.91 14.49
CA ALA A 135 2.90 -5.53 14.12
C ALA A 135 1.66 -4.75 14.63
N LYS A 136 1.86 -3.77 15.53
CA LYS A 136 0.82 -2.89 16.06
C LYS A 136 0.69 -1.58 15.27
N ASP A 137 1.66 -1.29 14.41
CA ASP A 137 1.63 -0.09 13.58
C ASP A 137 0.62 -0.24 12.46
N SER A 138 0.15 0.88 11.90
CA SER A 138 -0.72 0.86 10.73
C SER A 138 -0.01 0.21 9.54
N LEU A 139 -0.71 -0.70 8.86
CA LEU A 139 -0.22 -1.33 7.62
C LEU A 139 0.21 -0.29 6.57
N MET A 140 -0.61 0.75 6.41
CA MET A 140 -0.36 1.87 5.54
C MET A 140 -0.51 3.16 6.34
N SER A 141 0.42 4.08 6.16
CA SER A 141 0.30 5.45 6.61
C SER A 141 0.60 6.42 5.47
N LEU A 142 -0.11 7.53 5.46
CA LEU A 142 0.19 8.70 4.65
C LEU A 142 1.09 9.63 5.44
N ASP A 143 1.89 10.43 4.75
CA ASP A 143 2.58 11.53 5.41
C ASP A 143 1.59 12.50 6.03
N LYS A 144 1.87 12.92 7.27
CA LYS A 144 1.13 13.95 7.98
C LYS A 144 0.93 15.22 7.14
N ASP A 145 1.93 15.59 6.36
CA ASP A 145 1.97 16.82 5.58
C ASP A 145 1.41 16.65 4.16
N SER A 146 1.06 15.42 3.77
CA SER A 146 0.50 15.15 2.45
C SER A 146 -0.87 15.83 2.26
N PRO A 147 -1.19 16.30 1.04
CA PRO A 147 -2.54 16.79 0.75
C PRO A 147 -3.62 15.74 1.00
N ALA A 148 -3.29 14.45 0.82
CA ALA A 148 -4.17 13.33 1.14
C ALA A 148 -4.50 13.27 2.64
N CYS A 149 -3.49 13.36 3.52
CA CYS A 149 -3.73 13.39 4.96
C CYS A 149 -4.46 14.67 5.40
N LYS A 150 -4.10 15.84 4.86
CA LYS A 150 -4.83 17.10 5.12
C LYS A 150 -6.30 17.00 4.71
N GLY A 151 -6.57 16.41 3.55
CA GLY A 151 -7.93 16.14 3.07
C GLY A 151 -8.70 15.18 3.99
N MET A 152 -8.04 14.14 4.50
CA MET A 152 -8.65 13.25 5.50
C MET A 152 -8.92 13.95 6.82
N GLN A 153 -7.99 14.76 7.32
CA GLN A 153 -8.20 15.57 8.53
C GLN A 153 -9.41 16.51 8.37
N ALA A 154 -9.57 17.13 7.20
CA ALA A 154 -10.76 17.94 6.92
C ALA A 154 -12.06 17.10 6.96
N ARG A 155 -12.03 15.84 6.52
CA ARG A 155 -13.19 14.92 6.61
C ARG A 155 -13.49 14.47 8.04
N LEU A 156 -12.52 14.47 8.96
CA LEU A 156 -12.79 14.15 10.37
C LEU A 156 -13.80 15.12 10.98
N ALA A 157 -13.74 16.40 10.61
CA ALA A 157 -14.71 17.40 11.07
C ALA A 157 -16.15 17.08 10.59
N GLU A 158 -16.30 16.51 9.39
CA GLU A 158 -17.60 16.07 8.88
C GLU A 158 -18.12 14.82 9.61
N ILE A 159 -17.24 13.93 10.05
CA ILE A 159 -17.60 12.78 10.89
C ILE A 159 -18.03 13.24 12.28
N ASP A 160 -17.33 14.21 12.86
CA ASP A 160 -17.71 14.76 14.16
C ASP A 160 -19.09 15.44 14.08
N LYS A 161 -19.39 16.14 12.97
CA LYS A 161 -20.75 16.64 12.67
C LYS A 161 -21.77 15.51 12.50
N ALA A 162 -21.44 14.46 11.75
CA ALA A 162 -22.31 13.30 11.56
C ALA A 162 -22.59 12.56 12.88
N LYS A 163 -21.59 12.47 13.76
CA LYS A 163 -21.74 11.89 15.11
C LYS A 163 -22.74 12.69 15.95
N ALA A 164 -22.75 14.01 15.85
CA ALA A 164 -23.77 14.83 16.52
C ALA A 164 -25.19 14.51 16.02
N SER A 165 -25.34 14.07 14.76
CA SER A 165 -26.62 13.63 14.21
C SER A 165 -27.06 12.23 14.69
N CYS A 166 -26.15 11.40 15.24
CA CYS A 166 -26.50 10.10 15.83
C CYS A 166 -27.47 10.23 17.00
N ALA A 167 -27.51 11.38 17.67
CA ALA A 167 -28.52 11.66 18.71
C ALA A 167 -29.96 11.65 18.17
N LYS A 168 -30.15 11.81 16.84
CA LYS A 168 -31.44 11.75 16.14
C LYS A 168 -31.79 10.36 15.62
N ALA A 169 -30.96 9.33 15.86
CA ALA A 169 -31.10 8.00 15.26
C ALA A 169 -32.25 7.14 15.84
N GLY A 170 -33.18 7.73 16.59
CA GLY A 170 -34.30 7.02 17.21
C GLY A 170 -33.93 6.41 18.56
N ASP A 171 -34.05 5.10 18.70
CA ASP A 171 -33.85 4.41 19.97
C ASP A 171 -32.37 4.36 20.44
N ALA A 172 -32.17 4.02 21.71
CA ALA A 172 -30.86 4.01 22.35
C ALA A 172 -29.86 3.03 21.69
N ARG A 173 -30.35 1.95 21.06
CA ARG A 173 -29.50 0.95 20.39
C ARG A 173 -29.04 1.44 19.03
N ALA A 174 -29.94 2.06 18.27
CA ALA A 174 -29.63 2.70 17.01
C ALA A 174 -28.62 3.84 17.18
N ARG A 175 -28.79 4.65 18.24
CA ARG A 175 -27.82 5.69 18.63
C ARG A 175 -26.45 5.09 18.97
N ALA A 176 -26.39 4.09 19.84
CA ALA A 176 -25.12 3.47 20.22
C ALA A 176 -24.37 2.85 19.03
N SER A 177 -25.11 2.19 18.12
CA SER A 177 -24.55 1.64 16.88
C SER A 177 -23.99 2.74 15.95
N CYS A 178 -24.73 3.84 15.78
CA CYS A 178 -24.29 5.00 15.01
C CYS A 178 -23.02 5.63 15.59
N GLU A 179 -23.00 5.86 16.91
CA GLU A 179 -21.83 6.44 17.59
C GLU A 179 -20.61 5.52 17.50
N GLN A 180 -20.79 4.21 17.61
CA GLN A 180 -19.71 3.23 17.45
C GLN A 180 -19.15 3.20 16.03
N MET A 181 -20.02 3.26 15.01
CA MET A 181 -19.60 3.31 13.60
C MET A 181 -18.82 4.59 13.28
N MET A 182 -19.27 5.73 13.80
CA MET A 182 -18.54 7.01 13.63
C MET A 182 -17.20 6.97 14.36
N ALA A 183 -17.16 6.41 15.57
CA ALA A 183 -15.91 6.27 16.34
C ALA A 183 -14.89 5.35 15.64
N SER A 184 -15.33 4.21 15.09
CA SER A 184 -14.45 3.31 14.36
C SER A 184 -13.93 3.92 13.06
N SER A 185 -14.80 4.60 12.30
CA SER A 185 -14.42 5.32 11.08
C SER A 185 -13.39 6.41 11.36
N ARG A 186 -13.62 7.21 12.42
CA ARG A 186 -12.69 8.25 12.88
C ARG A 186 -11.33 7.66 13.27
N ALA A 187 -11.33 6.58 14.05
CA ALA A 187 -10.11 5.90 14.48
C ALA A 187 -9.31 5.35 13.28
N GLN A 188 -9.98 4.76 12.29
CA GLN A 188 -9.34 4.26 11.07
C GLN A 188 -8.72 5.38 10.23
N MET A 189 -9.40 6.51 10.08
CA MET A 189 -8.83 7.66 9.35
C MET A 189 -7.63 8.25 10.09
N LEU A 190 -7.69 8.37 11.41
CA LEU A 190 -6.56 8.83 12.20
C LEU A 190 -5.38 7.87 12.14
N SER A 191 -5.61 6.56 12.14
CA SER A 191 -4.52 5.58 12.07
C SER A 191 -3.81 5.60 10.70
N MET A 192 -4.49 6.03 9.64
CA MET A 192 -3.90 6.14 8.29
C MET A 192 -3.13 7.44 8.07
N CYS A 193 -3.37 8.48 8.86
CA CYS A 193 -2.56 9.68 8.92
C CYS A 193 -1.47 9.48 9.99
N GLY A 194 -0.33 8.92 9.58
CA GLY A 194 0.80 8.68 10.49
C GLY A 194 1.46 9.99 10.96
N GLN A 195 2.11 9.94 12.13
CA GLN A 195 2.72 11.07 12.88
C GLN A 195 3.66 11.97 12.07
#